data_AF-A0A8H4MEX9-F1
#
_entry.id   AF-A0A8H4MEX9-F1
#
_cell.length_a   1.000
_cell.length_b   1.000
_cell.length_c   1.000
_cell.angle_alpha   90.00
_cell.angle_beta   90.00
_cell.angle_gamma   90.00
#
_symmetry.space_group_name_H-M   'P 1'
#
loop_
_entity.id
_entity.type
_entity.pdbx_description
1 polymer ?
#
loop_
_entity_poly.entity_id
_entity_poly.type
_entity_poly.pdbx_seq_one_letter_code
_entity_poly.pdbx_strand_id
1 'polypeptide(L)'
;MYPGYNGPRPKMQIYRGSADTALLPPNYNETCKQWVGVFGYKYDGPKSVVENTPEAKYETTTWGDKLQGIYATGVGHKVPIHGERDMM
;
A
#
# COMPACT_ATOMS: atom_id res chain seq x y z
N MET A 1 17.46 -4.10 1.61
CA MET A 1 17.51 -3.59 0.22
C MET A 1 18.73 -4.22 -0.45
N TYR A 2 18.66 -4.69 -1.71
CA TYR A 2 19.84 -5.26 -2.38
C TYR A 2 20.82 -4.14 -2.75
N PRO A 3 22.02 -4.07 -2.13
CA PRO A 3 22.88 -2.88 -2.22
C PRO A 3 23.43 -2.59 -3.62
N GLY A 4 23.47 -3.58 -4.52
CA GLY A 4 23.98 -3.42 -5.89
C GLY A 4 22.93 -3.10 -6.95
N TYR A 5 21.66 -2.96 -6.59
CA TYR A 5 20.60 -2.73 -7.59
C TYR A 5 20.42 -1.24 -7.87
N ASN A 6 20.89 -0.81 -9.04
CA ASN A 6 20.74 0.56 -9.55
C ASN A 6 19.68 0.68 -10.67
N GLY A 7 18.95 -0.40 -10.95
CA GLY A 7 17.92 -0.42 -11.98
C GLY A 7 16.64 0.35 -11.59
N PRO A 8 15.72 0.58 -12.54
CA PRO A 8 14.46 1.24 -12.27
C PRO A 8 13.56 0.38 -11.37
N ARG A 9 12.92 1.01 -10.38
CA ARG A 9 11.92 0.36 -9.52
C ARG A 9 10.52 0.79 -9.94
N PRO A 10 9.56 -0.14 -10.07
CA PRO A 10 8.19 0.19 -10.45
C PRO A 10 7.52 1.04 -9.36
N LYS A 11 6.47 1.78 -9.74
CA LYS A 11 5.55 2.34 -8.73
C LYS A 11 4.82 1.18 -8.03
N MET A 12 4.46 1.41 -6.77
CA MET A 12 3.84 0.41 -5.92
C MET A 12 2.48 0.89 -5.43
N GLN A 13 1.48 0.03 -5.62
CA GLN A 13 0.12 0.18 -5.08
C GLN A 13 -0.17 -1.09 -4.28
N ILE A 14 -0.42 -0.96 -2.97
CA ILE A 14 -0.51 -2.10 -2.04
C ILE A 14 -1.92 -2.17 -1.45
N TYR A 15 -2.69 -3.19 -1.82
CA TYR A 15 -4.01 -3.45 -1.23
C TYR A 15 -3.95 -4.55 -0.16
N ARG A 16 -4.54 -4.30 1.00
CA ARG A 16 -4.75 -5.32 2.05
C ARG A 16 -6.08 -5.15 2.75
N GLY A 17 -6.68 -6.27 3.13
CA GLY A 17 -7.91 -6.32 3.90
C GLY A 17 -7.64 -6.51 5.39
N SER A 18 -8.40 -5.86 6.25
CA SER A 18 -8.23 -5.96 7.71
C SER A 18 -8.74 -7.27 8.31
N ALA A 19 -9.54 -8.04 7.57
CA ALA A 19 -10.11 -9.32 7.99
C ALA A 19 -9.43 -10.52 7.29
N ASP A 20 -8.27 -10.31 6.67
CA ASP A 20 -7.51 -11.36 6.00
C ASP A 20 -6.92 -12.34 7.04
N THR A 21 -7.29 -13.62 6.94
CA THR A 21 -6.82 -14.71 7.81
C THR A 21 -5.77 -15.61 7.16
N ALA A 22 -5.48 -15.41 5.87
CA ALA A 22 -4.44 -16.15 5.15
C ALA A 22 -3.11 -15.39 5.16
N LEU A 23 -3.15 -14.08 4.88
CA LEU A 23 -2.02 -13.17 4.95
C LEU A 23 -2.36 -12.04 5.92
N LEU A 24 -2.00 -12.25 7.18
CA LEU A 24 -2.47 -11.44 8.29
C LEU A 24 -2.25 -9.92 8.08
N PRO A 25 -3.14 -9.05 8.61
CA PRO A 25 -3.09 -7.61 8.39
C PRO A 25 -1.75 -6.92 8.72
N PRO A 26 -0.92 -7.35 9.70
CA PRO A 26 0.40 -6.77 9.90
C PRO A 26 1.29 -6.77 8.66
N ASN A 27 1.09 -7.71 7.72
CA ASN A 27 1.83 -7.74 6.47
C ASN A 27 1.58 -6.50 5.58
N TYR A 28 0.45 -5.80 5.74
CA TYR A 28 0.22 -4.50 5.09
C TYR A 28 1.31 -3.51 5.49
N ASN A 29 1.48 -3.32 6.80
CA ASN A 29 2.47 -2.40 7.35
C ASN A 29 3.88 -2.78 6.91
N GLU A 30 4.24 -4.07 6.97
CA GLU A 30 5.57 -4.52 6.59
C GLU A 30 5.87 -4.32 5.09
N THR A 31 4.87 -4.54 4.22
CA THR A 31 5.03 -4.29 2.78
C THR A 31 5.17 -2.79 2.52
N CYS A 32 4.37 -1.95 3.17
CA CYS A 32 4.49 -0.48 3.05
C CYS A 32 5.86 0.01 3.56
N LYS A 33 6.33 -0.47 4.74
CA LYS A 33 7.66 -0.14 5.28
C LYS A 33 8.79 -0.54 4.34
N GLN A 34 8.70 -1.72 3.72
CA GLN A 34 9.69 -2.17 2.75
C GLN A 34 9.83 -1.15 1.61
N TRP A 35 8.71 -0.75 0.99
CA TRP A 35 8.73 0.15 -0.15
C TRP A 35 9.03 1.60 0.22
N VAL A 36 8.58 2.06 1.39
CA VAL A 36 9.00 3.34 1.98
C VAL A 36 10.52 3.38 2.09
N GLY A 37 11.14 2.35 2.65
CA GLY A 37 12.59 2.26 2.78
C GLY A 37 13.29 2.23 1.41
N VAL A 38 12.75 1.46 0.46
CA VAL A 38 13.26 1.35 -0.92
C VAL A 38 13.25 2.69 -1.67
N PHE A 39 12.24 3.54 -1.45
CA PHE A 39 12.13 4.84 -2.10
C PHE A 39 12.69 6.01 -1.28
N GLY A 40 13.15 5.78 -0.06
CA GLY A 40 13.68 6.83 0.83
C GLY A 40 12.59 7.76 1.38
N TYR A 41 11.36 7.29 1.51
CA TYR A 41 10.28 8.02 2.17
C TYR A 41 10.32 7.86 3.70
N LYS A 42 9.48 8.61 4.42
CA LYS A 42 9.30 8.46 5.88
C LYS A 42 7.99 7.74 6.16
N TYR A 43 8.04 6.60 6.86
CA TYR A 43 6.86 5.77 7.11
C TYR A 43 5.80 6.54 7.92
N ASP A 44 6.23 7.22 8.99
CA ASP A 44 5.33 7.97 9.88
C ASP A 44 5.00 9.39 9.37
N GLY A 45 5.43 9.74 8.15
CA GLY A 45 5.18 11.04 7.54
C GLY A 45 4.68 10.91 6.11
N PRO A 46 3.50 10.30 5.88
CA PRO A 46 2.91 10.22 4.55
C PRO A 46 2.59 11.62 4.02
N LYS A 47 2.60 11.78 2.68
CA LYS A 47 2.16 13.02 2.02
C LYS A 47 0.67 13.27 2.20
N SER A 48 -0.14 12.21 2.20
CA SER A 48 -1.59 12.30 2.43
C SER A 48 -2.16 10.99 2.93
N VAL A 49 -3.29 11.10 3.63
CA VAL A 49 -4.17 10.00 4.02
C VAL A 49 -5.58 10.42 3.63
N VAL A 50 -6.28 9.59 2.86
CA VAL A 50 -7.63 9.88 2.37
C VAL A 50 -8.54 8.72 2.73
N GLU A 51 -9.52 9.00 3.57
CA GLU A 51 -10.56 8.04 3.94
C GLU A 51 -11.56 7.81 2.80
N ASN A 52 -12.28 6.70 2.90
CA ASN A 52 -13.33 6.27 1.97
C ASN A 52 -12.90 6.34 0.49
N THR A 53 -11.63 6.04 0.22
CA THR A 53 -11.04 6.09 -1.12
C THR A 53 -10.30 4.78 -1.37
N PRO A 54 -10.58 4.05 -2.47
CA PRO A 54 -11.47 4.41 -3.58
C PRO A 54 -12.98 4.28 -3.29
N GLU A 55 -13.36 3.65 -2.19
CA GLU A 55 -14.76 3.47 -1.78
C GLU A 55 -14.90 3.45 -0.25
N ALA A 56 -16.13 3.39 0.24
CA ALA A 56 -16.42 3.37 1.68
C ALA A 56 -15.63 2.26 2.41
N LYS A 57 -15.07 2.60 3.58
CA LYS A 57 -14.22 1.72 4.43
C LYS A 57 -12.81 1.43 3.90
N TYR A 58 -12.39 2.08 2.82
CA TYR A 58 -11.02 2.04 2.35
C TYR A 58 -10.29 3.31 2.77
N GLU A 59 -9.06 3.18 3.24
CA GLU A 59 -8.16 4.30 3.48
C GLU A 59 -6.98 4.22 2.51
N THR A 60 -6.72 5.30 1.77
CA THR A 60 -5.56 5.40 0.89
C THR A 60 -4.50 6.30 1.53
N THR A 61 -3.35 5.72 1.87
CA THR A 61 -2.16 6.44 2.34
C THR A 61 -1.18 6.63 1.18
N THR A 62 -0.74 7.85 0.91
CA THR A 62 0.29 8.15 -0.10
C THR A 62 1.56 8.64 0.56
N TRP A 63 2.67 7.92 0.39
CA TRP A 63 3.98 8.33 0.92
C TRP A 63 4.79 9.15 -0.08
N GLY A 64 4.48 9.02 -1.37
CA GLY A 64 5.13 9.76 -2.44
C GLY A 64 4.68 9.25 -3.81
N ASP A 65 5.29 9.81 -4.86
CA ASP A 65 4.82 9.64 -6.24
C ASP A 65 4.98 8.20 -6.77
N LYS A 66 5.64 7.33 -6.00
CA LYS A 66 5.88 5.92 -6.32
C LYS A 66 5.26 4.93 -5.33
N LEU A 67 4.58 5.40 -4.27
CA LEU A 67 4.04 4.51 -3.25
C LEU A 67 2.73 5.01 -2.65
N GLN A 68 1.71 4.17 -2.80
CA GLN A 68 0.47 4.27 -2.05
C GLN A 68 0.12 2.90 -1.43
N GLY A 69 -0.51 2.94 -0.26
CA GLY A 69 -1.12 1.79 0.40
C GLY A 69 -2.61 2.02 0.56
N ILE A 70 -3.40 0.98 0.33
CA ILE A 70 -4.84 1.00 0.45
C ILE A 70 -5.25 -0.09 1.44
N TYR A 71 -5.83 0.34 2.55
CA TYR A 71 -6.27 -0.55 3.62
C TYR A 71 -7.79 -0.64 3.65
N ALA A 72 -8.31 -1.85 3.44
CA ALA A 72 -9.73 -2.12 3.28
C ALA A 72 -10.31 -2.73 4.57
N THR A 73 -11.06 -1.93 5.33
CA THR A 73 -11.61 -2.37 6.61
C THR A 73 -12.78 -3.33 6.42
N GLY A 74 -12.68 -4.51 7.03
CA GLY A 74 -13.68 -5.57 6.95
C GLY A 74 -13.55 -6.50 5.75
N VAL A 75 -12.55 -6.30 4.89
CA VAL A 75 -12.30 -7.15 3.71
C VAL A 75 -11.33 -8.28 4.05
N GLY A 76 -11.62 -9.49 3.59
CA GLY A 76 -10.81 -10.70 3.82
C GLY A 76 -9.82 -11.01 2.70
N HIS A 77 -9.50 -12.31 2.53
CA HIS A 77 -8.64 -12.77 1.45
C HIS A 77 -9.46 -13.14 0.19
N LYS A 78 -9.41 -12.38 -0.91
CA LYS A 78 -8.57 -11.21 -1.22
C LYS A 78 -9.39 -9.92 -1.26
N VAL A 79 -8.70 -8.78 -1.22
CA VAL A 79 -9.30 -7.51 -1.65
C VAL A 79 -9.74 -7.64 -3.12
N PRO A 80 -10.99 -7.29 -3.47
CA PRO A 80 -11.44 -7.30 -4.86
C PRO A 80 -10.55 -6.46 -5.77
N ILE A 81 -10.52 -6.79 -7.06
CA ILE A 81 -9.78 -6.02 -8.03
C ILE A 81 -10.55 -4.73 -8.34
N HIS A 82 -9.89 -3.58 -8.27
CA HIS A 82 -10.45 -2.28 -8.65
C HIS A 82 -9.87 -1.84 -9.99
N GLY A 83 -10.32 -2.46 -11.09
CA GLY A 83 -9.70 -2.29 -12.41
C GLY A 83 -9.59 -0.84 -12.90
N GLU A 84 -10.59 0.00 -12.59
CA GLU A 84 -10.56 1.44 -12.92
C GLU A 84 -9.54 2.25 -12.08
N ARG A 85 -8.92 1.64 -11.07
CA ARG A 85 -7.98 2.26 -10.13
C ARG A 85 -6.61 1.59 -10.13
N ASP A 86 -6.43 0.56 -10.96
CA ASP A 86 -5.18 -0.18 -11.07
C ASP A 86 -4.04 0.75 -11.52
N MET A 87 -3.03 0.91 -10.66
CA MET A 87 -1.80 1.65 -10.92
C MET A 87 -1.96 3.16 -11.19
N MET A 88 -3.06 3.78 -10.74
CA MET A 88 -3.29 5.23 -10.82
C MET A 88 -2.47 6.05 -9.83
#